data_AF-A0A3B1KFT5-F1
#
_entry.id   AF-A0A3B1KFT5-F1
#
_cell.length_a   1.000
_cell.length_b   1.000
_cell.length_c   1.000
_cell.angle_alpha   90.00
_cell.angle_beta   90.00
_cell.angle_gamma   90.00
#
_symmetry.space_group_name_H-M   'P 1'
#
loop_
_entity.id
_entity.type
_entity.pdbx_description
1 polymer ?
#
loop_
_entity_poly.entity_id
_entity_poly.type
_entity_poly.pdbx_seq_one_letter_code
_entity_poly.pdbx_strand_id
1 'polypeptide(L)'
;KNSNYKIECFISFLSAGSSDVFRVVGGSVQLEIKGSVSEFDDFTWIFSGTVNVLKYSKRYKDVTHSPDYEHRVEFNEETCSLILKNLQKTDSGLYKIEVSNALQTTTLYTYILSVLDPVEPPVLNVYSSTDPCNSTLTCRGHDLSITSTCYKETCEEKEVTSPGGVALFLSVRDSVIICNYSNPASWKQDKITFTHLCPDTGTHTLTHTHTHTCTHTVIASMLICSSFYWRHKASLEVLCIFFSCLEIKPLKDIQL
;
A
#
# COMPACT_ATOMS: atom_id res chain seq x y z
N LYS A 1 -13.90 37.73 -17.47
CA LYS A 1 -12.54 38.09 -17.01
C LYS A 1 -12.71 39.28 -16.07
N ASN A 2 -12.70 39.18 -14.75
CA ASN A 2 -11.72 38.54 -13.88
C ASN A 2 -12.42 37.82 -12.71
N SER A 3 -12.14 36.54 -12.54
CA SER A 3 -12.32 35.85 -11.26
C SER A 3 -11.19 36.31 -10.34
N ASN A 4 -11.49 37.20 -9.39
CA ASN A 4 -10.62 37.46 -8.26
C ASN A 4 -11.25 36.80 -7.03
N TYR A 5 -11.12 35.48 -6.93
CA TYR A 5 -11.32 34.80 -5.66
C TYR A 5 -10.06 35.06 -4.83
N LYS A 6 -10.04 36.21 -4.16
CA LYS A 6 -8.97 36.58 -3.24
C LYS A 6 -9.25 35.81 -1.95
N ILE A 7 -8.62 34.65 -1.81
CA ILE A 7 -8.75 33.82 -0.60
C ILE A 7 -7.96 34.53 0.50
N GLU A 8 -8.65 35.37 1.26
CA GLU A 8 -8.18 35.92 2.54
C GLU A 8 -8.45 34.83 3.61
N CYS A 9 -7.54 34.57 4.56
CA CYS A 9 -7.76 33.63 5.70
C CYS A 9 -9.08 34.08 6.40
N PHE A 10 -10.23 33.43 6.10
CA PHE A 10 -11.57 33.86 6.49
C PHE A 10 -12.36 32.75 7.20
N ILE A 11 -13.19 33.20 8.17
CA ILE A 11 -14.38 32.58 8.78
C ILE A 11 -14.13 31.87 10.12
N SER A 12 -15.24 31.68 10.86
CA SER A 12 -15.53 31.74 12.29
C SER A 12 -15.75 30.40 13.02
N PHE A 13 -15.68 30.46 14.36
CA PHE A 13 -15.92 29.45 15.42
C PHE A 13 -15.14 28.12 15.33
N LEU A 14 -14.12 27.99 16.19
CA LEU A 14 -13.36 26.77 16.45
C LEU A 14 -13.68 26.18 17.83
N SER A 15 -13.77 24.85 17.90
CA SER A 15 -13.34 24.11 19.08
C SER A 15 -11.82 23.89 18.98
N ALA A 16 -11.10 24.05 20.10
CA ALA A 16 -9.68 23.71 20.14
C ALA A 16 -9.50 22.23 19.77
N GLY A 17 -8.69 21.96 18.75
CA GLY A 17 -8.40 20.60 18.29
C GLY A 17 -6.94 20.19 18.51
N SER A 18 -6.72 18.87 18.53
CA SER A 18 -5.39 18.27 18.54
C SER A 18 -5.27 17.21 17.44
N SER A 19 -4.08 17.06 16.87
CA SER A 19 -3.74 15.96 15.96
C SER A 19 -2.36 15.42 16.27
N ASP A 20 -2.24 14.10 16.28
CA ASP A 20 -0.96 13.40 16.32
C ASP A 20 -0.45 13.17 14.90
N VAL A 21 0.83 13.47 14.67
CA VAL A 21 1.45 13.38 13.35
C VAL A 21 2.77 12.62 13.48
N PHE A 22 2.89 11.53 12.72
CA PHE A 22 4.09 10.70 12.69
C PHE A 22 4.85 10.91 11.39
N ARG A 23 6.17 11.14 11.47
CA ARG A 23 7.03 11.32 10.30
C ARG A 23 8.37 10.65 10.52
N VAL A 24 9.06 10.36 9.41
CA VAL A 24 10.41 9.81 9.44
C VAL A 24 11.46 10.92 9.49
N VAL A 25 12.59 10.64 10.14
CA VAL A 25 13.79 11.49 10.11
C VAL A 25 14.19 11.81 8.66
N GLY A 26 14.63 13.04 8.42
CA GLY A 26 15.01 13.57 7.10
C GLY A 26 13.84 13.97 6.21
N GLY A 27 12.60 13.60 6.56
CA GLY A 27 11.40 13.95 5.82
C GLY A 27 10.93 15.39 6.03
N SER A 28 9.67 15.65 5.67
CA SER A 28 8.99 16.92 5.90
C SER A 28 7.57 16.71 6.43
N VAL A 29 7.04 17.74 7.09
CA VAL A 29 5.65 17.78 7.57
C VAL A 29 5.02 19.10 7.19
N GLN A 30 3.78 19.05 6.72
CA GLN A 30 2.92 20.21 6.56
C GLN A 30 1.91 20.21 7.71
N LEU A 31 1.95 21.27 8.51
CA LEU A 31 1.02 21.51 9.60
C LEU A 31 0.05 22.61 9.16
N GLU A 32 -1.21 22.25 9.07
CA GLU A 32 -2.28 23.10 8.55
C GLU A 32 -3.16 23.58 9.69
N ILE A 33 -3.96 24.60 9.44
CA ILE A 33 -4.99 24.99 10.41
C ILE A 33 -6.24 24.19 10.09
N LYS A 34 -6.67 23.33 11.01
CA LYS A 34 -7.96 22.67 10.91
C LYS A 34 -9.03 23.57 11.51
N GLY A 35 -9.64 24.39 10.67
CA GLY A 35 -10.80 25.22 10.96
C GLY A 35 -10.51 26.73 10.88
N SER A 36 -11.20 27.52 11.70
CA SER A 36 -11.49 28.93 11.48
C SER A 36 -10.79 29.88 12.45
N VAL A 37 -10.04 30.85 11.95
CA VAL A 37 -9.28 31.80 12.77
C VAL A 37 -10.03 33.13 12.88
N SER A 38 -10.18 33.66 14.10
CA SER A 38 -10.70 35.03 14.35
C SER A 38 -9.85 36.10 13.65
N GLU A 39 -10.34 37.34 13.53
CA GLU A 39 -9.49 38.44 13.08
C GLU A 39 -8.26 38.58 14.00
N PHE A 40 -7.07 38.43 13.39
CA PHE A 40 -5.78 38.47 14.07
C PHE A 40 -4.86 39.50 13.41
N ASP A 41 -4.03 40.12 14.24
CA ASP A 41 -2.95 40.99 13.80
C ASP A 41 -1.67 40.18 13.55
N ASP A 42 -1.40 39.26 14.47
CA ASP A 42 -0.22 38.41 14.46
C ASP A 42 -0.58 36.93 14.61
N PHE A 43 0.24 36.09 13.99
CA PHE A 43 0.11 34.64 13.96
C PHE A 43 1.46 34.01 14.29
N THR A 44 1.49 33.06 15.23
CA THR A 44 2.75 32.47 15.72
C THR A 44 2.64 30.96 15.82
N TRP A 45 3.60 30.25 15.22
CA TRP A 45 3.83 28.84 15.50
C TRP A 45 4.79 28.71 16.67
N ILE A 46 4.42 27.94 17.69
CA ILE A 46 5.18 27.80 18.93
C ILE A 46 5.49 26.33 19.17
N PHE A 47 6.77 26.01 19.26
CA PHE A 47 7.28 24.70 19.64
C PHE A 47 7.51 24.61 21.15
N SER A 48 7.08 23.49 21.75
CA SER A 48 7.24 23.18 23.17
C SER A 48 6.72 24.28 24.12
N GLY A 49 5.76 25.08 23.65
CA GLY A 49 5.11 26.16 24.40
C GLY A 49 5.94 27.41 24.66
N THR A 50 7.19 27.49 24.19
CA THR A 50 8.09 28.62 24.51
C THR A 50 8.91 29.11 23.32
N VAL A 51 9.24 28.23 22.37
CA VAL A 51 10.10 28.57 21.24
C VAL A 51 9.23 28.96 20.06
N ASN A 52 9.30 30.21 19.63
CA ASN A 52 8.66 30.59 18.38
C ASN A 52 9.37 29.89 17.22
N VAL A 53 8.63 29.22 16.35
CA VAL A 53 9.15 28.64 15.11
C VAL A 53 9.15 29.73 14.04
N LEU A 54 8.02 30.41 13.91
CA LEU A 54 7.87 31.62 13.11
C LEU A 54 6.78 32.52 13.69
N LYS A 55 6.83 33.80 13.32
CA LYS A 55 5.78 34.78 13.53
C LYS A 55 5.44 35.46 12.20
N TYR A 56 4.17 35.59 11.89
CA TYR A 56 3.65 36.32 10.73
C TYR A 56 2.82 37.52 11.21
N SER A 57 3.11 38.72 10.68
CA SER A 57 2.28 39.90 10.93
C SER A 57 1.44 40.23 9.70
N LYS A 58 0.11 40.21 9.86
CA LYS A 58 -0.82 40.51 8.77
C LYS A 58 -0.71 41.97 8.31
N ARG A 59 -0.36 42.87 9.23
CA ARG A 59 -0.24 44.32 8.96
C ARG A 59 0.92 44.63 8.03
N TYR A 60 2.07 44.00 8.26
CA TYR A 60 3.30 44.27 7.49
C TYR A 60 3.53 43.25 6.39
N LYS A 61 2.80 42.13 6.40
CA LYS A 61 2.98 40.98 5.50
C LYS A 61 4.42 40.47 5.53
N ASP A 62 4.94 40.31 6.73
CA ASP A 62 6.28 39.81 6.99
C ASP A 62 6.25 38.54 7.82
N VAL A 63 7.20 37.66 7.55
CA VAL A 63 7.42 36.43 8.31
C VAL A 63 8.79 36.53 8.97
N THR A 64 8.81 36.42 10.29
CA THR A 64 10.03 36.34 11.08
C THR A 64 10.22 34.89 11.52
N HIS A 65 11.34 34.29 11.12
CA HIS A 65 11.73 32.96 11.53
C HIS A 65 12.65 33.02 12.75
N SER A 66 12.55 32.03 13.63
CA SER A 66 13.61 31.84 14.63
C SER A 66 14.86 31.26 13.98
N PRO A 67 16.07 31.58 14.48
CA PRO A 67 17.33 31.16 13.87
C PRO A 67 17.44 29.66 13.60
N ASP A 68 16.97 28.84 14.55
CA ASP A 68 17.01 27.37 14.43
C ASP A 68 16.12 26.81 13.31
N TYR A 69 15.21 27.64 12.77
CA TYR A 69 14.20 27.26 11.78
C TYR A 69 14.32 28.02 10.44
N GLU A 70 15.19 29.04 10.36
CA GLU A 70 15.31 30.00 9.25
C GLU A 70 15.56 29.36 7.86
N HIS A 71 16.06 28.12 7.82
CA HIS A 71 16.33 27.38 6.57
C HIS A 71 15.55 26.07 6.46
N ARG A 72 14.72 25.77 7.44
CA ARG A 72 13.97 24.50 7.51
C ARG A 72 12.47 24.71 7.40
N VAL A 73 12.01 25.94 7.48
CA VAL A 73 10.58 26.27 7.53
C VAL A 73 10.17 27.10 6.34
N GLU A 74 9.09 26.66 5.69
CA GLU A 74 8.38 27.44 4.68
C GLU A 74 6.97 27.75 5.19
N PHE A 75 6.53 28.99 4.97
CA PHE A 75 5.21 29.45 5.37
C PHE A 75 4.37 29.76 4.14
N ASN A 76 3.13 29.32 4.14
CA ASN A 76 2.15 29.67 3.13
C ASN A 76 1.18 30.71 3.72
N GLU A 77 1.27 31.95 3.26
CA GLU A 77 0.46 33.07 3.74
C GLU A 77 -1.04 32.93 3.43
N GLU A 78 -1.40 32.21 2.36
CA GLU A 78 -2.80 32.05 1.94
C GLU A 78 -3.56 31.08 2.84
N THR A 79 -2.89 30.00 3.24
CA THR A 79 -3.47 28.92 4.07
C THR A 79 -3.05 29.01 5.52
N CYS A 80 -2.16 29.95 5.84
CA CYS A 80 -1.59 30.12 7.17
C CYS A 80 -0.88 28.81 7.65
N SER A 81 -0.38 27.98 6.71
CA SER A 81 0.23 26.65 6.97
C SER A 81 1.76 26.68 6.99
N LEU A 82 2.35 25.72 7.72
CA LEU A 82 3.80 25.61 7.91
C LEU A 82 4.31 24.28 7.35
N ILE A 83 5.37 24.33 6.55
CA ILE A 83 6.13 23.15 6.13
C ILE A 83 7.46 23.15 6.86
N LEU A 84 7.70 22.16 7.73
CA LEU A 84 8.99 21.91 8.36
C LEU A 84 9.71 20.78 7.61
N LYS A 85 10.90 21.09 7.09
CA LYS A 85 11.75 20.20 6.28
C LYS A 85 12.93 19.65 7.09
N ASN A 86 13.54 18.60 6.54
CA ASN A 86 14.72 17.93 7.10
C ASN A 86 14.52 17.57 8.59
N LEU A 87 13.42 16.86 8.88
CA LEU A 87 13.00 16.55 10.24
C LEU A 87 14.07 15.80 11.02
N GLN A 88 14.26 16.22 12.26
CA GLN A 88 15.16 15.63 13.24
C GLN A 88 14.35 15.11 14.42
N LYS A 89 14.91 14.15 15.18
CA LYS A 89 14.24 13.63 16.38
C LYS A 89 13.90 14.72 17.40
N THR A 90 14.75 15.74 17.51
CA THR A 90 14.59 16.90 18.39
C THR A 90 13.42 17.81 18.00
N ASP A 91 12.89 17.69 16.78
CA ASP A 91 11.69 18.42 16.38
C ASP A 91 10.41 17.76 16.89
N SER A 92 10.50 16.58 17.52
CA SER A 92 9.35 15.91 18.12
C SER A 92 8.85 16.71 19.32
N GLY A 93 7.54 16.92 19.39
CA GLY A 93 6.92 17.63 20.50
C GLY A 93 5.64 18.35 20.11
N LEU A 94 5.19 19.19 21.04
CA LEU A 94 3.97 19.96 20.91
C LEU A 94 4.21 21.22 20.10
N TYR A 95 3.52 21.33 18.97
CA TYR A 95 3.41 22.55 18.18
C TYR A 95 2.05 23.17 18.44
N LYS A 96 2.04 24.45 18.81
CA LYS A 96 0.84 25.24 19.02
C LYS A 96 0.76 26.34 18.00
N ILE A 97 -0.46 26.67 17.63
CA ILE A 97 -0.77 27.81 16.79
C ILE A 97 -1.45 28.84 17.66
N GLU A 98 -0.81 30.00 17.80
CA GLU A 98 -1.37 31.14 18.53
C GLU A 98 -1.66 32.29 17.58
N VAL A 99 -2.80 32.92 17.79
CA VAL A 99 -3.15 34.17 17.13
C VAL A 99 -3.44 35.22 18.16
N SER A 100 -2.99 36.44 17.86
CA SER A 100 -3.17 37.57 18.74
C SER A 100 -3.67 38.79 17.98
N ASN A 101 -4.49 39.58 18.67
CA ASN A 101 -4.85 40.93 18.29
C ASN A 101 -4.64 41.87 19.49
N ALA A 102 -4.98 43.14 19.34
CA ALA A 102 -4.86 44.13 20.41
C ALA A 102 -5.57 43.77 21.74
N LEU A 103 -6.55 42.85 21.73
CA LEU A 103 -7.38 42.52 22.88
C LEU A 103 -7.00 41.20 23.55
N GLN A 104 -6.62 40.18 22.77
CA GLN A 104 -6.39 38.84 23.29
C GLN A 104 -5.44 38.01 22.44
N THR A 105 -4.92 36.94 23.04
CA THR A 105 -4.19 35.86 22.37
C THR A 105 -4.94 34.55 22.58
N THR A 106 -5.14 33.77 21.52
CA THR A 106 -5.90 32.53 21.53
C THR A 106 -5.12 31.41 20.84
N THR A 107 -5.05 30.23 21.47
CA THR A 107 -4.54 29.02 20.82
C THR A 107 -5.63 28.40 19.95
N LEU A 108 -5.33 28.17 18.67
CA LEU A 108 -6.29 27.64 17.69
C LEU A 108 -6.25 26.11 17.61
N TYR A 109 -5.05 25.58 17.48
CA TYR A 109 -4.83 24.18 17.20
C TYR A 109 -3.50 23.72 17.78
N THR A 110 -3.44 22.42 18.08
CA THR A 110 -2.23 21.80 18.61
C THR A 110 -1.88 20.55 17.81
N TYR A 111 -0.59 20.35 17.57
CA TYR A 111 -0.04 19.18 16.91
C TYR A 111 0.96 18.50 17.84
N ILE A 112 0.87 17.19 17.97
CA ILE A 112 1.94 16.39 18.59
C ILE A 112 2.70 15.72 17.46
N LEU A 113 3.86 16.27 17.12
CA LEU A 113 4.74 15.70 16.10
C LEU A 113 5.65 14.66 16.74
N SER A 114 5.66 13.45 16.19
CA SER A 114 6.62 12.39 16.55
C SER A 114 7.47 12.05 15.33
N VAL A 115 8.76 12.34 15.42
CA VAL A 115 9.74 12.02 14.38
C VAL A 115 10.47 10.73 14.75
N LEU A 116 10.24 9.68 13.97
CA LEU A 116 10.74 8.32 14.22
C LEU A 116 11.81 7.94 13.20
N ASP A 117 12.69 7.01 13.58
CA ASP A 117 13.56 6.37 12.59
C ASP A 117 12.71 5.48 11.66
N PRO A 118 13.10 5.36 10.37
CA PRO A 118 12.50 4.37 9.50
C PRO A 118 12.81 2.97 10.02
N VAL A 119 11.84 2.05 9.93
CA VAL A 119 12.07 0.66 10.29
C VAL A 119 13.01 -0.03 9.31
N GLU A 120 13.82 -0.95 9.82
CA GLU A 120 14.64 -1.85 9.02
C GLU A 120 13.77 -2.96 8.38
N PRO A 121 14.18 -3.55 7.25
CA PRO A 121 13.48 -4.69 6.68
C PRO A 121 13.40 -5.86 7.69
N PRO A 122 12.22 -6.49 7.85
CA PRO A 122 12.14 -7.70 8.65
C PRO A 122 12.86 -8.86 7.95
N VAL A 123 13.12 -9.93 8.70
CA VAL A 123 13.70 -11.15 8.18
C VAL A 123 12.65 -12.26 8.24
N LEU A 124 12.34 -12.85 7.08
CA LEU A 124 11.46 -14.00 6.98
C LEU A 124 12.29 -15.27 6.72
N ASN A 125 12.32 -16.17 7.70
CA ASN A 125 12.99 -17.46 7.63
C ASN A 125 11.98 -18.59 7.48
N VAL A 126 12.35 -19.61 6.72
CA VAL A 126 11.53 -20.83 6.54
C VAL A 126 12.33 -22.05 6.94
N TYR A 127 11.70 -22.91 7.74
CA TYR A 127 12.22 -24.20 8.17
C TYR A 127 11.25 -25.27 7.69
N SER A 128 11.62 -25.96 6.61
CA SER A 128 10.85 -27.10 6.11
C SER A 128 10.94 -28.27 7.08
N SER A 129 9.81 -28.96 7.28
CA SER A 129 9.79 -30.23 8.00
C SER A 129 10.17 -31.39 7.06
N THR A 130 10.00 -32.63 7.52
CA THR A 130 10.16 -33.83 6.67
C THR A 130 9.18 -33.86 5.51
N ASP A 131 8.00 -33.24 5.66
CA ASP A 131 7.09 -32.94 4.55
C ASP A 131 7.39 -31.50 4.08
N PRO A 132 7.86 -31.29 2.84
CA PRO A 132 8.15 -29.95 2.33
C PRO A 132 6.90 -29.05 2.36
N CYS A 133 5.71 -29.65 2.26
CA CYS A 133 4.44 -28.94 2.37
C CYS A 133 3.97 -28.67 3.79
N ASN A 134 4.76 -29.05 4.79
CA ASN A 134 4.64 -28.58 6.15
C ASN A 134 5.91 -27.80 6.51
N SER A 135 5.78 -26.49 6.62
CA SER A 135 6.89 -25.58 6.88
C SER A 135 6.59 -24.71 8.09
N THR A 136 7.61 -24.47 8.92
CA THR A 136 7.54 -23.49 10.00
C THR A 136 8.24 -22.22 9.56
N LEU A 137 7.53 -21.09 9.66
CA LEU A 137 8.03 -19.78 9.33
C LEU A 137 8.39 -19.02 10.60
N THR A 138 9.42 -18.20 10.51
CA THR A 138 9.74 -17.21 11.54
C THR A 138 9.92 -15.85 10.89
N CYS A 139 9.10 -14.91 11.29
CA CYS A 139 9.13 -13.51 10.87
C CYS A 139 9.69 -12.71 12.04
N ARG A 140 10.79 -11.97 11.83
CA ARG A 140 11.46 -11.18 12.88
C ARG A 140 11.61 -9.73 12.45
N GLY A 141 11.29 -8.82 13.36
CA GLY A 141 11.50 -7.39 13.20
C GLY A 141 11.97 -6.78 14.53
N HIS A 142 13.25 -6.43 14.59
CA HIS A 142 13.90 -5.96 15.83
C HIS A 142 13.65 -6.95 17.00
N ASP A 143 13.00 -6.49 18.08
CA ASP A 143 12.66 -7.28 19.26
C ASP A 143 11.40 -8.13 19.12
N LEU A 144 10.63 -7.97 18.03
CA LEU A 144 9.40 -8.71 17.77
C LEU A 144 9.68 -9.95 16.92
N SER A 145 9.02 -11.06 17.25
CA SER A 145 9.12 -12.32 16.52
C SER A 145 7.78 -13.03 16.48
N ILE A 146 7.41 -13.48 15.29
CA ILE A 146 6.25 -14.33 15.04
C ILE A 146 6.72 -15.67 14.49
N THR A 147 6.18 -16.75 15.03
CA THR A 147 6.34 -18.09 14.49
C THR A 147 4.98 -18.62 14.04
N SER A 148 4.92 -19.11 12.80
CA SER A 148 3.70 -19.64 12.19
C SER A 148 3.99 -20.94 11.45
N THR A 149 3.07 -21.89 11.52
CA THR A 149 3.14 -23.15 10.77
C THR A 149 2.26 -23.04 9.53
N CYS A 150 2.79 -23.51 8.41
CA CYS A 150 2.11 -23.48 7.12
C CYS A 150 1.93 -24.88 6.58
N TYR A 151 0.76 -25.14 6.02
CA TYR A 151 0.46 -26.36 5.30
C TYR A 151 -0.03 -26.03 3.88
N LYS A 152 0.68 -26.54 2.86
CA LYS A 152 0.46 -26.22 1.45
C LYS A 152 0.55 -24.71 1.18
N GLU A 153 -0.56 -24.02 0.96
CA GLU A 153 -0.64 -22.56 0.69
C GLU A 153 -1.28 -21.78 1.84
N THR A 154 -1.56 -22.43 2.97
CA THR A 154 -2.23 -21.82 4.11
C THR A 154 -1.26 -21.67 5.27
N CYS A 155 -1.10 -20.45 5.78
CA CYS A 155 -0.40 -20.16 7.04
C CYS A 155 -1.35 -19.50 8.02
N GLU A 156 -1.07 -19.63 9.32
CA GLU A 156 -1.74 -18.85 10.34
C GLU A 156 -1.25 -17.40 10.28
N GLU A 157 -2.15 -16.46 9.96
CA GLU A 157 -1.85 -15.03 10.01
C GLU A 157 -1.75 -14.56 11.46
N LYS A 158 -0.75 -13.74 11.77
CA LYS A 158 -0.46 -13.30 13.14
C LYS A 158 0.00 -11.85 13.16
N GLU A 159 -0.31 -11.17 14.26
CA GLU A 159 0.14 -9.82 14.54
C GLU A 159 0.66 -9.73 15.98
N VAL A 160 1.77 -9.03 16.17
CA VAL A 160 2.24 -8.61 17.50
C VAL A 160 2.56 -7.13 17.46
N THR A 161 2.05 -6.39 18.46
CA THR A 161 2.19 -4.94 18.54
C THR A 161 2.75 -4.55 19.89
N SER A 162 3.82 -3.76 19.86
CA SER A 162 4.45 -3.19 21.06
C SER A 162 3.65 -1.99 21.59
N PRO A 163 3.83 -1.60 22.88
CA PRO A 163 3.21 -0.40 23.43
C PRO A 163 3.56 0.90 22.68
N GLY A 164 4.69 0.93 21.97
CA GLY A 164 5.13 2.09 21.17
C GLY A 164 4.52 2.18 19.77
N GLY A 165 3.53 1.34 19.46
CA GLY A 165 2.88 1.32 18.14
C GLY A 165 3.71 0.68 17.03
N VAL A 166 4.81 0.01 17.38
CA VAL A 166 5.56 -0.84 16.45
C VAL A 166 4.86 -2.18 16.33
N ALA A 167 4.55 -2.60 15.10
CA ALA A 167 3.81 -3.83 14.80
C ALA A 167 4.59 -4.72 13.83
N LEU A 168 4.51 -6.04 14.08
CA LEU A 168 4.99 -7.07 13.17
C LEU A 168 3.80 -7.93 12.77
N PHE A 169 3.58 -8.08 11.47
CA PHE A 169 2.42 -8.75 10.89
C PHE A 169 2.87 -9.80 9.86
N LEU A 170 2.31 -11.00 9.96
CA LEU A 170 2.51 -12.09 9.01
C LEU A 170 1.18 -12.40 8.33
N SER A 171 1.15 -12.34 7.00
CA SER A 171 -0.02 -12.65 6.19
C SER A 171 0.31 -13.47 4.94
N VAL A 172 -0.73 -14.04 4.33
CA VAL A 172 -0.64 -14.76 3.06
C VAL A 172 -1.60 -14.14 2.06
N ARG A 173 -1.08 -13.73 0.89
CA ARG A 173 -1.89 -13.21 -0.23
C ARG A 173 -1.38 -13.77 -1.54
N ASP A 174 -2.26 -14.31 -2.36
CA ASP A 174 -1.95 -14.83 -3.70
C ASP A 174 -0.74 -15.78 -3.74
N SER A 175 -0.70 -16.75 -2.83
CA SER A 175 0.43 -17.68 -2.63
C SER A 175 1.79 -17.01 -2.32
N VAL A 176 1.75 -15.79 -1.80
CA VAL A 176 2.91 -15.05 -1.28
C VAL A 176 2.75 -14.85 0.22
N ILE A 177 3.74 -15.30 0.99
CA ILE A 177 3.84 -14.98 2.41
C ILE A 177 4.51 -13.63 2.55
N ILE A 178 3.90 -12.76 3.37
CA ILE A 178 4.34 -11.39 3.59
C ILE A 178 4.57 -11.20 5.09
N CYS A 179 5.82 -10.91 5.44
CA CYS A 179 6.22 -10.47 6.77
C CYS A 179 6.41 -8.95 6.72
N ASN A 180 5.52 -8.20 7.37
CA ASN A 180 5.55 -6.74 7.41
C ASN A 180 5.96 -6.27 8.81
N TYR A 181 6.94 -5.38 8.88
CA TYR A 181 7.36 -4.70 10.10
C TYR A 181 7.14 -3.21 9.93
N SER A 182 6.46 -2.59 10.89
CA SER A 182 6.00 -1.21 10.77
C SER A 182 6.05 -0.47 12.11
N ASN A 183 6.24 0.84 12.01
CA ASN A 183 5.95 1.79 13.07
C ASN A 183 4.95 2.84 12.53
N PRO A 184 4.42 3.75 13.34
CA PRO A 184 3.42 4.72 12.89
C PRO A 184 3.87 5.64 11.73
N ALA A 185 5.16 5.73 11.45
CA ALA A 185 5.73 6.59 10.41
C ALA A 185 6.21 5.84 9.16
N SER A 186 6.50 4.54 9.24
CA SER A 186 7.19 3.78 8.19
C SER A 186 6.92 2.29 8.29
N TRP A 187 7.06 1.60 7.15
CA TRP A 187 6.94 0.15 7.10
C TRP A 187 7.90 -0.45 6.06
N LYS A 188 8.31 -1.69 6.31
CA LYS A 188 9.06 -2.53 5.39
C LYS A 188 8.50 -3.94 5.40
N GLN A 189 8.80 -4.72 4.37
CA GLN A 189 8.34 -6.09 4.29
C GLN A 189 9.39 -6.99 3.64
N ASP A 190 9.33 -8.26 4.00
CA ASP A 190 10.02 -9.37 3.35
C ASP A 190 8.98 -10.38 2.86
N LYS A 191 9.28 -11.07 1.76
CA LYS A 191 8.32 -11.90 1.03
C LYS A 191 8.94 -13.17 0.50
N ILE A 192 8.18 -14.26 0.58
CA ILE A 192 8.54 -15.55 0.00
C ILE A 192 7.33 -16.14 -0.71
N THR A 193 7.54 -16.73 -1.88
CA THR A 193 6.52 -17.44 -2.66
C THR A 193 6.40 -18.90 -2.22
N PHE A 194 5.18 -19.43 -2.16
CA PHE A 194 4.94 -20.84 -1.79
C PHE A 194 5.56 -21.85 -2.75
N THR A 195 5.80 -21.48 -4.02
CA THR A 195 6.53 -22.32 -4.99
C THR A 195 7.95 -22.68 -4.53
N HIS A 196 8.53 -21.90 -3.61
CA HIS A 196 9.83 -22.22 -2.99
C HIS A 196 9.70 -23.18 -1.79
N LEU A 197 8.48 -23.39 -1.29
CA LEU A 197 8.18 -24.17 -0.08
C LEU A 197 7.61 -25.55 -0.42
N CYS A 198 6.64 -25.58 -1.33
CA CYS A 198 6.12 -26.79 -1.97
C CYS A 198 6.46 -26.76 -3.46
N PRO A 199 7.56 -27.38 -3.91
CA PRO A 199 7.68 -27.71 -5.31
C PRO A 199 6.60 -28.74 -5.61
N ASP A 200 5.67 -28.43 -6.52
CA ASP A 200 4.82 -29.47 -7.08
C ASP A 200 5.75 -30.56 -7.59
N THR A 201 5.74 -31.73 -6.94
CA THR A 201 6.24 -32.93 -7.60
C THR A 201 5.34 -33.11 -8.79
N GLY A 202 5.81 -32.64 -9.96
CA GLY A 202 5.17 -32.89 -11.23
C GLY A 202 4.78 -34.36 -11.21
N THR A 203 3.48 -34.61 -11.26
CA THR A 203 2.95 -35.93 -11.52
C THR A 203 3.77 -36.45 -12.69
N HIS A 204 4.49 -37.55 -12.48
CA HIS A 204 4.98 -38.35 -13.58
C HIS A 204 3.75 -38.60 -14.45
N THR A 205 3.64 -37.86 -15.55
CA THR A 205 2.79 -38.27 -16.65
C THR A 205 3.40 -39.59 -17.08
N LEU A 206 2.84 -40.68 -16.58
CA LEU A 206 2.90 -41.96 -17.27
C LEU A 206 2.30 -41.65 -18.63
N THR A 207 3.15 -41.31 -19.58
CA THR A 207 2.83 -41.31 -21.00
C THR A 207 2.50 -42.74 -21.33
N HIS A 208 1.23 -43.12 -21.12
CA HIS A 208 0.67 -44.29 -21.72
C HIS A 208 0.66 -43.98 -23.21
N THR A 209 1.70 -44.44 -23.91
CA THR A 209 1.79 -44.38 -25.36
C THR A 209 0.62 -45.17 -25.93
N HIS A 210 -0.51 -44.51 -26.16
CA HIS A 210 -1.61 -45.07 -26.91
C HIS A 210 -1.20 -45.00 -28.39
N THR A 211 -0.43 -46.00 -28.82
CA THR A 211 0.02 -46.17 -30.20
C THR A 211 -1.19 -46.33 -31.12
N HIS A 212 -1.42 -45.29 -31.94
CA HIS A 212 -1.92 -45.30 -33.32
C HIS A 212 -2.81 -46.47 -33.77
N THR A 213 -4.13 -46.24 -33.79
CA THR A 213 -5.07 -46.94 -34.70
C THR A 213 -6.03 -45.96 -35.41
N CYS A 214 -5.61 -44.72 -35.64
CA CYS A 214 -6.43 -43.69 -36.33
C CYS A 214 -6.03 -43.44 -37.80
N THR A 215 -5.19 -44.28 -38.40
CA THR A 215 -4.74 -44.13 -39.79
C THR A 215 -5.44 -45.04 -40.79
N HIS A 216 -6.19 -46.06 -40.34
CA HIS A 216 -6.87 -46.99 -41.24
C HIS A 216 -8.32 -46.60 -41.60
N THR A 217 -9.00 -45.79 -40.78
CA THR A 217 -10.39 -45.37 -41.01
C THR A 217 -10.54 -44.21 -41.98
N VAL A 218 -9.53 -43.34 -42.11
CA VAL A 218 -9.56 -42.17 -43.03
C VAL A 218 -9.32 -42.58 -44.50
N ILE A 219 -8.51 -43.61 -44.73
CA ILE A 219 -8.24 -44.09 -46.10
C ILE A 219 -9.46 -44.85 -46.65
N ALA A 220 -10.16 -45.59 -45.81
CA ALA A 220 -11.39 -46.29 -46.20
C ALA A 220 -12.52 -45.31 -46.58
N SER A 221 -12.69 -44.20 -45.84
CA SER A 221 -13.73 -43.20 -46.15
C SER A 221 -13.45 -42.41 -47.44
N MET A 222 -12.18 -42.12 -47.75
CA MET A 222 -11.77 -41.44 -48.99
C MET A 222 -11.96 -42.32 -50.24
N LEU A 223 -11.74 -43.64 -50.14
CA LEU A 223 -11.96 -44.59 -51.26
C LEU A 223 -13.45 -44.82 -51.54
N ILE A 224 -14.29 -44.80 -50.50
CA ILE A 224 -15.76 -44.89 -50.65
C ILE A 224 -16.30 -43.59 -51.28
N CYS A 225 -15.79 -42.41 -50.88
CA CYS A 225 -16.25 -41.14 -51.44
C CYS A 225 -15.87 -40.96 -52.92
N SER A 226 -14.67 -41.42 -53.32
CA SER A 226 -14.21 -41.34 -54.72
C SER A 226 -14.93 -42.33 -55.65
N SER A 227 -15.30 -43.52 -55.17
CA SER A 227 -16.11 -44.47 -55.95
C SER A 227 -17.56 -44.01 -56.13
N PHE A 228 -18.13 -43.29 -55.17
CA PHE A 228 -19.43 -42.62 -55.32
C PHE A 228 -19.36 -41.41 -56.28
N TYR A 229 -18.29 -40.61 -56.22
CA TYR A 229 -18.10 -39.45 -57.09
C TYR A 229 -18.00 -39.82 -58.58
N TRP A 230 -17.36 -40.95 -58.91
CA TRP A 230 -17.25 -41.41 -60.30
C TRP A 230 -18.52 -42.09 -60.85
N ARG A 231 -19.42 -42.60 -59.99
CA ARG A 231 -20.65 -43.29 -60.42
C ARG A 231 -21.83 -42.36 -60.72
N HIS A 232 -21.85 -41.15 -60.18
CA HIS A 232 -22.96 -40.21 -60.37
C HIS A 232 -22.49 -38.90 -61.04
N LYS A 233 -22.06 -39.00 -62.30
CA LYS A 233 -21.90 -37.83 -63.18
C LYS A 233 -23.26 -37.41 -63.74
N ALA A 234 -24.16 -36.92 -62.90
CA ALA A 234 -25.35 -36.18 -63.31
C ALA A 234 -26.07 -35.57 -62.08
N SER A 235 -26.22 -34.24 -62.13
CA SER A 235 -27.27 -33.45 -61.48
C SER A 235 -27.17 -33.13 -59.96
N LEU A 236 -26.83 -31.86 -59.72
CA LEU A 236 -27.23 -30.96 -58.63
C LEU A 236 -26.90 -31.25 -57.14
N GLU A 237 -26.20 -30.26 -56.57
CA GLU A 237 -26.15 -29.73 -55.19
C GLU A 237 -26.69 -30.60 -54.03
N VAL A 238 -25.78 -31.16 -53.22
CA VAL A 238 -26.03 -31.42 -51.79
C VAL A 238 -24.79 -31.09 -50.94
N LEU A 239 -25.04 -30.14 -50.04
CA LEU A 239 -24.36 -29.72 -48.81
C LEU A 239 -23.67 -30.87 -48.02
N CYS A 240 -22.36 -30.77 -47.75
CA CYS A 240 -21.68 -31.54 -46.71
C CYS A 240 -21.24 -30.62 -45.56
N ILE A 241 -22.05 -30.61 -44.51
CA ILE A 241 -21.88 -29.95 -43.22
C ILE A 241 -21.14 -30.91 -42.27
N PHE A 242 -20.04 -30.42 -41.67
CA PHE A 242 -19.38 -30.76 -40.38
C PHE A 242 -18.91 -32.22 -40.17
N PHE A 243 -17.71 -32.48 -39.62
CA PHE A 243 -17.33 -32.21 -38.24
C PHE A 243 -15.88 -31.70 -38.08
N SER A 244 -15.78 -30.52 -37.47
CA SER A 244 -14.58 -29.94 -36.88
C SER A 244 -14.15 -30.73 -35.65
N CYS A 245 -12.84 -30.88 -35.44
CA CYS A 245 -12.26 -31.19 -34.13
C CYS A 245 -12.79 -30.18 -33.10
N LEU A 246 -13.56 -30.64 -32.12
CA LEU A 246 -14.00 -29.83 -31.00
C LEU A 246 -12.90 -29.86 -29.92
N GLU A 247 -12.14 -28.78 -29.79
CA GLU A 247 -11.34 -28.52 -28.60
C GLU A 247 -12.28 -28.27 -27.41
N ILE A 248 -12.26 -29.17 -26.42
CA ILE A 248 -12.95 -28.98 -25.15
C ILE A 248 -11.98 -28.26 -24.20
N LYS A 249 -12.21 -26.96 -23.95
CA LYS A 249 -11.68 -26.28 -22.75
C LYS A 249 -12.61 -26.58 -21.57
N PRO A 250 -12.11 -26.98 -20.38
CA PRO A 250 -12.97 -27.16 -19.22
C PRO A 250 -13.29 -25.81 -18.55
N LEU A 251 -14.58 -25.66 -18.23
CA LEU A 251 -15.20 -24.57 -17.48
C LEU A 251 -14.87 -24.68 -15.98
N LYS A 252 -14.63 -23.53 -15.34
CA LYS A 252 -14.74 -23.33 -13.90
C LYS A 252 -16.20 -23.50 -13.48
N ASP A 253 -16.46 -24.19 -12.37
CA ASP A 253 -17.59 -23.96 -11.43
C ASP A 253 -17.14 -24.49 -10.04
N ILE A 254 -16.99 -23.64 -9.02
CA ILE A 254 -18.01 -23.14 -8.07
C ILE A 254 -18.62 -24.26 -7.18
N GLN A 255 -18.35 -24.16 -5.88
CA GLN A 255 -19.27 -24.57 -4.82
C GLN A 255 -19.28 -23.52 -3.70
N LEU A 256 -20.46 -23.38 -3.09
CA LEU A 256 -20.93 -22.37 -2.13
C LEU A 256 -20.03 -22.10 -0.93
#